data_AF-A0A941VLM7-F1
#
_entry.id   AF-A0A941VLM7-F1
#
_cell.length_a   1.000
_cell.length_b   1.000
_cell.length_c   1.000
_cell.angle_alpha   90.00
_cell.angle_beta   90.00
_cell.angle_gamma   90.00
#
_symmetry.space_group_name_H-M   'P 1'
#
loop_
_entity.id
_entity.type
_entity.pdbx_description
1 polymer ?
#
loop_
_entity_poly.entity_id
_entity_poly.type
_entity_poly.pdbx_seq_one_letter_code
_entity_poly.pdbx_strand_id
1 'polypeptide(L)' 'AKEEGILAGISSGAALWAARKVARKLGKGKQVVVIIPDRGERYLSTGLFLSESP' A
#
# COMPACT_ATOMS: atom_id res chain seq x y z
N ALA A 1 2.59 -5.29 -2.63
CA ALA A 1 2.62 -6.66 -3.18
C ALA A 1 4.04 -7.14 -3.47
N LYS A 2 4.78 -6.51 -4.39
CA LYS A 2 6.10 -7.01 -4.81
C LYS A 2 7.14 -7.12 -3.67
N GLU A 3 7.24 -6.11 -2.81
CA GLU A 3 8.24 -6.06 -1.73
C GLU A 3 7.75 -6.76 -0.45
N GLU A 4 6.52 -6.45 -0.02
CA GLU A 4 6.00 -6.84 1.30
C GLU A 4 5.05 -8.06 1.27
N GLY A 5 4.75 -8.62 0.10
CA GLY A 5 3.77 -9.72 -0.05
C GLY A 5 2.31 -9.32 0.24
N ILE A 6 2.02 -8.06 0.57
CA ILE A 6 0.66 -7.58 0.84
C ILE A 6 -0.04 -7.22 -0.48
N LEU A 7 -1.03 -8.03 -0.87
CA LEU A 7 -1.91 -7.78 -2.01
C LEU A 7 -3.13 -6.97 -1.57
N ALA A 8 -3.10 -5.66 -1.81
CA ALA A 8 -4.11 -4.72 -1.32
C ALA A 8 -4.71 -3.86 -2.45
N GLY A 9 -5.86 -3.25 -2.18
CA GLY A 9 -6.51 -2.32 -3.10
C GLY A 9 -5.79 -0.97 -3.29
N ILE A 10 -6.37 -0.14 -4.16
CA ILE A 10 -5.82 1.18 -4.55
C ILE A 10 -5.71 2.12 -3.34
N SER A 11 -6.78 2.23 -2.55
CA SER A 11 -6.84 3.13 -1.39
C SER A 11 -5.82 2.74 -0.31
N SER A 12 -5.57 1.45 -0.15
CA SER A 12 -4.54 0.90 0.75
C SER A 12 -3.13 1.36 0.38
N GLY A 13 -2.81 1.39 -0.93
CA GLY A 13 -1.53 1.91 -1.41
C GLY A 13 -1.37 3.41 -1.12
N ALA A 14 -2.42 4.20 -1.34
CA ALA A 14 -2.43 5.62 -1.01
C ALA A 14 -2.27 5.87 0.50
N ALA A 15 -2.97 5.09 1.32
CA ALA A 15 -2.88 5.15 2.78
C ALA A 15 -1.45 4.81 3.27
N LEU A 16 -0.83 3.76 2.73
CA LEU A 16 0.54 3.36 3.08
C LEU A 16 1.55 4.46 2.69
N TRP A 17 1.38 5.07 1.52
CA TRP A 17 2.25 6.17 1.09
C TRP A 17 2.16 7.38 2.04
N ALA A 18 0.95 7.76 2.45
CA ALA A 18 0.74 8.82 3.41
C ALA A 18 1.31 8.44 4.79
N ALA A 19 1.07 7.22 5.26
CA ALA A 19 1.61 6.70 6.51
C ALA A 19 3.15 6.74 6.53
N ARG A 20 3.81 6.39 5.41
CA ARG A 20 5.28 6.47 5.28
C ARG A 20 5.79 7.91 5.36
N LYS A 21 5.04 8.89 4.87
CA LYS A 21 5.36 10.32 5.08
C LYS A 21 5.24 10.71 6.55
N VAL A 22 4.16 10.29 7.22
CA VAL A 22 3.95 10.57 8.65
C VAL A 22 5.04 9.92 9.50
N ALA A 23 5.39 8.66 9.24
CA ALA A 23 6.45 7.94 9.95
C ALA A 23 7.80 8.66 9.84
N ARG A 24 8.15 9.18 8.65
CA ARG A 24 9.36 10.00 8.46
C ARG A 24 9.34 11.29 9.28
N LYS A 25 8.18 11.95 9.39
CA LYS A 25 8.02 13.17 10.18
C LYS A 25 8.11 12.90 11.70
N LEU A 26 7.57 11.78 12.17
CA LEU A 26 7.57 11.42 13.59
C LEU A 26 8.94 10.95 14.09
N GLY A 27 9.75 10.35 13.22
CA GLY A 27 11.11 9.93 13.54
C GLY A 27 11.22 8.61 14.31
N LYS A 28 12.44 8.28 14.74
CA LYS A 28 12.76 7.01 15.40
C LYS A 28 12.03 6.86 16.74
N GLY A 29 11.65 5.62 17.08
CA GLY A 29 10.96 5.30 18.33
C GLY A 29 9.45 5.60 18.35
N LYS A 30 8.88 6.06 17.22
CA LYS A 30 7.43 6.22 17.05
C LYS A 30 6.88 5.13 16.12
N GLN A 31 5.63 4.73 16.36
CA GLN A 31 4.94 3.72 15.56
C GLN A 31 3.78 4.37 14.80
N VAL A 32 3.61 3.98 13.54
CA VAL A 32 2.49 4.38 12.69
C VAL A 32 1.78 3.12 12.23
N VAL A 33 0.47 3.07 12.43
CA VAL A 33 -0.39 1.97 11.97
C VAL A 33 -1.20 2.47 10.77
N VAL A 34 -1.34 1.62 9.76
CA VAL A 34 -2.16 1.91 8.58
C VAL A 34 -3.21 0.81 8.42
N ILE A 35 -4.42 1.20 8.02
CA ILE A 35 -5.52 0.26 7.76
C ILE A 35 -5.52 -0.08 6.27
N ILE A 36 -5.67 -1.37 5.99
CA ILE A 36 -5.85 -1.93 4.66
C ILE A 36 -7.34 -2.32 4.56
N PRO A 37 -8.21 -1.49 3.96
CA PRO A 37 -9.66 -1.69 4.04
C PRO A 37 -10.13 -2.92 3.27
N ASP A 38 -9.42 -3.29 2.22
CA ASP A 38 -9.70 -4.47 1.40
C ASP A 38 -8.43 -5.05 0.76
N ARG A 39 -8.59 -6.24 0.19
CA ARG A 39 -7.53 -6.94 -0.52
C ARG A 39 -7.56 -6.66 -2.02
N GLY A 40 -6.42 -6.92 -2.66
CA GLY A 40 -6.22 -6.62 -4.07
C GLY A 40 -7.00 -7.50 -5.05
N GLU A 41 -7.49 -8.69 -4.68
CA GLU A 41 -8.20 -9.57 -5.63
C GLU A 41 -9.43 -8.92 -6.28
N ARG A 42 -10.04 -7.95 -5.59
CA ARG A 42 -11.18 -7.17 -6.10
C ARG A 42 -10.84 -6.29 -7.30
N TYR A 43 -9.55 -6.09 -7.56
CA TYR A 43 -9.03 -5.15 -8.56
C TYR A 43 -8.25 -5.84 -9.70
N LEU A 44 -8.34 -7.17 -9.83
CA LEU A 44 -7.64 -7.90 -10.89
C LEU A 44 -8.07 -7.49 -12.30
N SER A 45 -9.31 -7.03 -12.48
CA SER A 45 -9.83 -6.56 -13.76
C SER A 45 -9.63 -5.06 -14.02
N THR A 46 -9.11 -4.29 -13.05
CA THR A 46 -9.06 -2.82 -13.14
C THR A 46 -7.73 -2.29 -13.68
N GLY A 47 -6.86 -3.17 -14.20
CA GLY A 47 -5.53 -2.80 -14.66
C GLY A 47 -4.49 -2.54 -13.56
N LEU A 48 -4.90 -2.52 -12.28
CA LEU A 48 -4.04 -2.15 -11.15
C LEU A 48 -2.78 -3.03 -11.02
N PHE A 49 -2.90 -4.30 -11.42
CA PHE A 49 -1.81 -5.27 -11.33
C PHE A 49 -1.24 -5.66 -12.69
N LEU A 50 -1.72 -5.03 -13.77
CA LEU A 50 -1.09 -5.21 -15.08
C LEU A 50 0.29 -4.54 -14.99
N SER A 51 1.34 -5.35 -14.90
CA SER A 51 2.68 -4.85 -15.17
C SER A 51 2.79 -4.62 -16.66
N GLU A 52 3.16 -3.41 -17.08
CA GLU A 52 3.89 -3.32 -18.34
C GLU A 52 5.13 -4.21 -18.17
N SER A 53 5.19 -5.26 -19.01
CA SER A 53 6.40 -6.04 -19.20
C SER A 53 7.47 -5.11 -19.80
N PRO A 54 8.77 -5.36 -19.57
CA PRO A 54 9.83 -4.37 -19.77
C PRO A 54 9.86 -3.72 -21.16
#